data_AF-A0A329ZRI4-F1
#
_entry.id   AF-A0A329ZRI4-F1
#
_cell.length_a   1.000
_cell.length_b   1.000
_cell.length_c   1.000
_cell.angle_alpha   90.00
_cell.angle_beta   90.00
_cell.angle_gamma   90.00
#
_symmetry.space_group_name_H-M   'P 1'
#
loop_
_entity.id
_entity.type
_entity.pdbx_description
1 polymer ?
#
loop_
_entity_poly.entity_id
_entity_poly.type
_entity_poly.pdbx_seq_one_letter_code
_entity_poly.pdbx_strand_id
1 'polypeptide(L)'
;MMIKMTYLPYLFWFCRNIEIKICQNPQCLQIEQKEYLFRPFNPTLFIAFKYTIPFVFIVMVFNANDIELSVVKFLEFGFALSFVATLSFLDGLLRIFAFILTMLLALFCSVYFIDINFIPFALKYSVLTTLIIAFVFDLNISVFEIYTENGVKGHFFTKRGALL
;
A
#
# COMPACT_ATOMS: atom_id res chain seq x y z
N MET A 1 -7.04 -8.47 -19.81
CA MET A 1 -6.13 -7.53 -19.11
C MET A 1 -6.17 -7.86 -17.63
N MET A 2 -5.02 -7.98 -16.96
CA MET A 2 -5.02 -8.14 -15.49
C MET A 2 -5.19 -6.79 -14.81
N ILE A 3 -6.15 -6.68 -13.91
CA ILE A 3 -6.42 -5.48 -13.11
C ILE A 3 -6.54 -5.87 -11.64
N LYS A 4 -6.11 -4.97 -10.75
CA LYS A 4 -6.37 -5.09 -9.32
C LYS A 4 -7.83 -4.76 -9.02
N MET A 5 -8.53 -5.65 -8.34
CA MET A 5 -9.91 -5.48 -7.93
C MET A 5 -10.10 -5.86 -6.45
N THR A 6 -11.03 -5.19 -5.79
CA THR A 6 -11.52 -5.49 -4.44
C THR A 6 -12.92 -6.08 -4.55
N TYR A 7 -13.16 -7.18 -3.83
CA TYR A 7 -14.49 -7.77 -3.68
C TYR A 7 -15.25 -7.26 -2.45
N LEU A 8 -14.55 -6.56 -1.57
CA LEU A 8 -15.12 -5.89 -0.41
C LEU A 8 -15.28 -4.41 -0.73
N PRO A 9 -16.53 -3.90 -0.91
CA PRO A 9 -16.77 -2.50 -1.20
C PRO A 9 -16.11 -1.60 -0.15
N TYR A 10 -15.50 -0.50 -0.61
CA TYR A 10 -14.84 0.50 0.24
C TYR A 10 -13.61 0.01 1.05
N LEU A 11 -13.19 -1.25 0.92
CA LEU A 11 -12.00 -1.80 1.59
C LEU A 11 -10.85 -2.00 0.59
N PHE A 12 -10.03 -0.96 0.42
CA PHE A 12 -9.07 -0.84 -0.68
C PHE A 12 -7.67 -1.44 -0.45
N TRP A 13 -7.42 -2.05 0.73
CA TRP A 13 -6.14 -2.74 1.00
C TRP A 13 -6.16 -4.21 0.57
N PHE A 14 -7.35 -4.81 0.44
CA PHE A 14 -7.52 -6.23 0.09
C PHE A 14 -7.83 -6.40 -1.40
N CYS A 15 -6.80 -6.19 -2.22
CA CYS A 15 -6.91 -6.29 -3.68
C CYS A 15 -6.42 -7.64 -4.19
N ARG A 16 -7.07 -8.17 -5.22
CA ARG A 16 -6.60 -9.32 -6.00
C ARG A 16 -6.35 -8.92 -7.44
N ASN A 17 -5.36 -9.53 -8.08
CA ASN A 17 -5.20 -9.42 -9.53
C ASN A 17 -6.23 -10.33 -10.18
N ILE A 18 -7.09 -9.76 -11.03
CA ILE A 18 -8.16 -10.48 -11.71
C ILE A 18 -8.06 -10.17 -13.19
N GLU A 19 -8.28 -11.18 -14.01
CA GLU A 19 -8.36 -11.00 -15.44
C GLU A 19 -9.74 -10.46 -15.82
N ILE A 20 -9.75 -9.28 -16.45
CA ILE A 20 -10.95 -8.70 -17.04
C ILE A 20 -10.88 -8.66 -18.56
N LYS A 21 -12.05 -8.83 -19.16
CA LYS A 21 -12.31 -8.58 -20.59
C LYS A 21 -13.29 -7.42 -20.71
N ILE A 22 -13.03 -6.53 -21.67
CA ILE A 22 -13.94 -5.42 -21.99
C ILE A 22 -15.04 -5.99 -22.90
N CYS A 23 -16.30 -5.77 -22.56
CA CYS A 23 -17.43 -6.20 -23.38
C CYS A 23 -17.58 -5.30 -24.62
N GLN A 24 -18.44 -5.69 -25.56
CA GLN A 24 -18.76 -4.84 -26.73
C GLN A 24 -19.38 -3.49 -26.32
N ASN A 25 -20.05 -3.44 -25.15
CA ASN A 25 -20.50 -2.20 -24.55
C ASN A 25 -19.36 -1.55 -23.72
N PRO A 26 -18.97 -0.30 -24.01
CA PRO A 26 -17.85 0.36 -23.33
C PRO A 26 -18.04 0.56 -21.81
N GLN A 27 -19.26 0.42 -21.29
CA GLN A 27 -19.57 0.52 -19.85
C GLN A 27 -19.72 -0.85 -19.16
N CYS A 28 -19.36 -1.93 -19.85
CA CYS A 28 -19.50 -3.29 -19.33
C CYS A 28 -18.16 -4.03 -19.31
N LEU A 29 -17.92 -4.76 -18.22
CA LEU A 29 -16.76 -5.61 -18.01
C LEU A 29 -17.20 -7.05 -17.76
N GLN A 30 -16.49 -8.00 -18.37
CA GLN A 30 -16.69 -9.42 -18.11
C GLN A 30 -15.63 -9.91 -17.12
N ILE A 31 -16.07 -10.35 -15.94
CA ILE A 31 -15.27 -10.95 -14.88
C ILE A 31 -15.76 -12.38 -14.67
N GLU A 32 -14.88 -13.38 -14.77
CA GLU A 32 -15.24 -14.79 -14.53
C GLU A 32 -16.51 -15.23 -15.29
N GLN A 33 -16.63 -14.81 -16.54
CA GLN A 33 -17.78 -15.05 -17.45
C GLN A 33 -19.07 -14.30 -17.10
N LYS A 34 -19.12 -13.50 -16.03
CA LYS A 34 -20.25 -12.63 -15.69
C LYS A 34 -20.02 -11.19 -16.15
N GLU A 35 -21.09 -10.57 -16.66
CA GLU A 35 -21.08 -9.17 -17.07
C GLU A 35 -21.43 -8.25 -15.91
N TYR A 36 -20.67 -7.17 -15.77
CA TYR A 36 -20.87 -6.15 -14.76
C TYR A 36 -20.79 -4.76 -15.37
N LEU A 37 -21.61 -3.85 -14.87
CA LEU A 37 -21.51 -2.43 -15.18
C LEU A 37 -20.49 -1.78 -14.27
N PHE A 38 -19.82 -0.75 -14.79
CA PHE A 38 -18.90 0.06 -14.00
C PHE A 38 -19.10 1.55 -14.23
N ARG A 39 -18.73 2.35 -13.23
CA ARG A 39 -18.74 3.82 -13.31
C ARG A 39 -17.56 4.41 -12.54
N PRO A 40 -17.09 5.63 -12.87
CA PRO A 40 -15.99 6.25 -12.16
C PRO A 40 -16.35 6.48 -10.69
N PHE A 41 -15.42 6.16 -9.79
CA PHE A 41 -15.56 6.41 -8.36
C PHE A 41 -14.81 7.69 -7.97
N ASN A 42 -15.28 8.37 -6.92
CA ASN A 42 -14.66 9.62 -6.47
C ASN A 42 -13.25 9.35 -5.91
N PRO A 43 -12.19 9.95 -6.49
CA PRO A 43 -10.81 9.69 -6.06
C PRO A 43 -10.54 10.18 -4.64
N THR A 44 -11.18 11.27 -4.20
CA THR A 44 -11.05 11.79 -2.83
C THR A 44 -11.66 10.82 -1.82
N LEU A 45 -12.83 10.25 -2.12
CA LEU A 45 -13.44 9.22 -1.25
C LEU A 45 -12.59 7.95 -1.19
N PHE A 46 -11.98 7.57 -2.31
CA PHE A 46 -11.05 6.43 -2.34
C PHE A 46 -9.88 6.65 -1.38
N ILE A 47 -9.21 7.80 -1.48
CA ILE A 47 -8.10 8.15 -0.59
C ILE A 47 -8.56 8.19 0.86
N ALA A 48 -9.71 8.82 1.15
CA ALA A 48 -10.25 8.89 2.50
C ALA A 48 -10.50 7.49 3.08
N PHE A 49 -11.21 6.61 2.38
CA PHE A 49 -11.50 5.26 2.86
C PHE A 49 -10.23 4.40 3.01
N LYS A 50 -9.27 4.53 2.09
CA LYS A 50 -8.03 3.75 2.14
C LYS A 50 -7.12 4.20 3.29
N TYR A 51 -6.98 5.51 3.51
CA TYR A 51 -5.93 6.03 4.40
C TYR A 51 -6.41 6.52 5.77
N THR A 52 -7.72 6.65 6.02
CA THR A 52 -8.21 7.10 7.33
C THR A 52 -7.78 6.18 8.46
N ILE A 53 -7.98 4.86 8.34
CA ILE A 53 -7.60 3.91 9.38
C ILE A 53 -6.08 3.93 9.62
N PRO A 54 -5.22 3.76 8.58
CA PRO A 54 -3.77 3.91 8.76
C PRO A 54 -3.36 5.24 9.39
N PHE A 55 -3.97 6.35 8.99
CA PHE A 55 -3.68 7.67 9.53
C PHE A 55 -3.97 7.76 11.03
N VAL A 56 -5.13 7.26 11.48
CA VAL A 56 -5.47 7.21 12.91
C VAL A 56 -4.44 6.39 13.70
N PHE A 57 -4.03 5.23 13.17
CA PHE A 57 -2.97 4.42 13.80
C PHE A 57 -1.64 5.18 13.89
N ILE A 58 -1.23 5.90 12.84
CA ILE A 58 -0.01 6.71 12.88
C ILE A 58 -0.10 7.78 13.97
N VAL A 59 -1.21 8.52 14.05
CA VAL A 59 -1.41 9.55 15.08
C VAL A 59 -1.35 8.98 16.50
N MET A 60 -1.85 7.74 16.71
CA MET A 60 -1.82 7.09 18.03
C MET A 60 -0.43 6.59 18.44
N VAL A 61 0.41 6.17 17.48
CA VAL A 61 1.70 5.52 17.77
C VAL A 61 2.89 6.50 17.68
N PHE A 62 2.74 7.59 16.95
CA PHE A 62 3.77 8.63 16.86
C PHE A 62 3.61 9.66 17.97
N ASN A 63 4.73 10.03 18.59
CA ASN A 63 4.78 10.97 19.71
C ASN A 63 5.96 11.95 19.55
N ALA A 64 6.17 12.83 20.53
CA ALA A 64 7.20 13.86 20.47
C ALA A 64 8.62 13.31 20.27
N ASN A 65 8.92 12.10 20.78
CA ASN A 65 10.24 11.48 20.63
C ASN A 65 10.55 11.13 19.17
N ASP A 66 9.53 10.98 18.31
CA ASP A 66 9.73 10.69 16.88
C ASP A 66 10.14 11.91 16.06
N ILE A 67 10.00 13.11 16.62
CA ILE A 67 10.31 14.39 15.97
C ILE A 67 11.72 14.86 16.35
N GLU A 68 12.35 14.22 17.34
CA GLU A 68 13.69 14.56 17.78
C GLU A 68 14.74 14.33 16.67
N LEU A 69 15.64 15.28 16.46
CA LEU A 69 16.72 15.18 15.48
C LEU A 69 17.99 14.69 16.18
N SER A 70 18.13 13.37 16.30
CA SER A 70 19.33 12.72 16.83
C SER A 70 19.97 11.77 15.81
N VAL A 71 21.25 11.46 16.01
CA VAL A 71 21.98 10.48 15.16
C VAL A 71 21.29 9.11 15.21
N VAL A 72 20.75 8.73 16.37
CA VAL A 72 19.98 7.49 16.54
C VAL A 72 18.74 7.51 15.65
N LYS A 73 17.97 8.61 15.63
CA LYS A 73 16.80 8.75 14.75
C LYS A 73 17.18 8.69 13.28
N PHE A 74 18.29 9.30 12.89
CA PHE A 74 18.78 9.20 11.51
C PHE A 74 19.10 7.74 11.11
N LEU A 75 19.71 6.97 12.01
CA LEU A 75 19.96 5.54 11.80
C LEU A 75 18.65 4.73 11.74
N GLU A 76 17.68 5.02 12.61
CA GLU A 76 16.35 4.38 12.58
C GLU A 76 15.67 4.60 11.23
N PHE A 77 15.69 5.84 10.70
CA PHE A 77 15.18 6.15 9.36
C PHE A 77 15.98 5.49 8.24
N GLY A 78 17.30 5.39 8.37
CA GLY A 78 18.15 4.69 7.42
C GLY A 78 17.79 3.21 7.28
N PHE A 79 17.58 2.52 8.41
CA PHE A 79 17.10 1.14 8.40
C PHE A 79 15.65 1.02 7.93
N ALA A 80 14.79 1.97 8.28
CA ALA A 80 13.43 2.00 7.76
C ALA A 80 13.39 2.05 6.24
N LEU A 81 14.20 2.91 5.63
CA LEU A 81 14.34 3.02 4.18
C LEU A 81 14.89 1.74 3.56
N SER A 82 15.87 1.08 4.20
CA SER A 82 16.43 -0.18 3.68
C SER A 82 15.40 -1.32 3.74
N PHE A 83 14.58 -1.41 4.79
CA PHE A 83 13.47 -2.37 4.86
C PHE A 83 12.44 -2.11 3.77
N VAL A 84 12.04 -0.85 3.56
CA VAL A 84 11.11 -0.51 2.48
C VAL A 84 11.70 -0.83 1.12
N ALA A 85 12.96 -0.49 0.89
CA ALA A 85 13.63 -0.72 -0.38
C ALA A 85 13.74 -2.21 -0.70
N THR A 86 14.14 -3.03 0.27
CA THR A 86 14.23 -4.49 0.10
C THR A 86 12.88 -5.10 -0.19
N LEU A 87 11.81 -4.70 0.53
CA LEU A 87 10.47 -5.26 0.32
C LEU A 87 9.81 -4.78 -0.98
N SER A 88 10.11 -3.55 -1.42
CA SER A 88 9.39 -2.91 -2.54
C SER A 88 10.09 -3.07 -3.90
N PHE A 89 11.41 -3.16 -3.93
CA PHE A 89 12.19 -3.14 -5.19
C PHE A 89 12.94 -4.43 -5.50
N LEU A 90 13.01 -5.37 -4.56
CA LEU A 90 13.62 -6.68 -4.79
C LEU A 90 12.56 -7.77 -4.92
N ASP A 91 12.90 -8.81 -5.69
CA ASP A 91 12.01 -9.95 -5.93
C ASP A 91 12.68 -11.29 -5.60
N GLY A 92 11.82 -12.29 -5.38
CA GLY A 92 12.22 -13.69 -5.16
C GLY A 92 13.17 -13.89 -3.98
N LEU A 93 14.21 -14.70 -4.20
CA LEU A 93 15.19 -15.05 -3.17
C LEU A 93 16.04 -13.86 -2.74
N LEU A 94 16.34 -12.92 -3.65
CA LEU A 94 17.16 -11.75 -3.33
C LEU A 94 16.47 -10.86 -2.29
N ARG A 95 15.15 -10.67 -2.41
CA ARG A 95 14.34 -9.97 -1.40
C ARG A 95 14.47 -10.62 -0.04
N ILE A 96 14.30 -11.95 0.03
CA ILE A 96 14.35 -12.69 1.29
C ILE A 96 15.73 -12.54 1.94
N PHE A 97 16.79 -12.77 1.17
CA PHE A 97 18.16 -12.67 1.66
C PHE A 97 18.49 -11.25 2.14
N ALA A 98 18.19 -10.23 1.33
CA ALA A 98 18.47 -8.84 1.69
C ALA A 98 17.65 -8.37 2.91
N PHE A 99 16.40 -8.79 3.02
CA PHE A 99 15.57 -8.48 4.19
C PHE A 99 16.12 -9.14 5.47
N ILE A 100 16.50 -10.42 5.42
CA ILE A 100 17.10 -11.10 6.57
C ILE A 100 18.41 -10.42 6.96
N LEU A 101 19.28 -10.11 5.99
CA LEU A 101 20.56 -9.46 6.24
C LEU A 101 20.37 -8.08 6.89
N THR A 102 19.48 -7.25 6.36
CA THR A 102 19.19 -5.92 6.93
C THR A 102 18.61 -6.03 8.33
N MET A 103 17.75 -7.01 8.61
CA MET A 103 17.22 -7.26 9.96
C MET A 103 18.32 -7.70 10.93
N LEU A 104 19.24 -8.57 10.52
CA LEU A 104 20.38 -8.98 11.35
C LEU A 104 21.32 -7.81 11.64
N LEU A 105 21.58 -6.94 10.66
CA LEU A 105 22.36 -5.72 10.85
C LEU A 105 21.64 -4.75 11.83
N ALA A 106 20.33 -4.58 11.69
CA ALA A 106 19.55 -3.75 12.62
C ALA A 106 19.61 -4.29 14.05
N LEU A 107 19.51 -5.62 14.21
CA LEU A 107 19.65 -6.30 15.49
C LEU A 107 21.04 -6.10 16.09
N PHE A 108 22.08 -6.27 15.28
CA PHE A 108 23.46 -6.04 15.71
C PHE A 108 23.69 -4.59 16.16
N CYS A 109 23.23 -3.61 15.37
CA CYS A 109 23.30 -2.20 15.74
C CYS A 109 22.54 -1.90 17.04
N SER A 110 21.35 -2.46 17.19
CA SER A 110 20.49 -2.28 18.36
C SER A 110 21.11 -2.84 19.64
N VAL A 111 21.68 -4.04 19.60
CA VAL A 111 22.24 -4.71 20.78
C VAL A 111 23.59 -4.12 21.19
N TYR A 112 24.45 -3.77 20.23
CA TYR A 112 25.84 -3.43 20.53
C TYR A 112 26.14 -1.92 20.55
N PHE A 113 25.33 -1.09 19.89
CA PHE A 113 25.68 0.33 19.69
C PHE A 113 24.60 1.33 20.15
N ILE A 114 23.34 0.91 20.28
CA ILE A 114 22.23 1.84 20.52
C ILE A 114 21.39 1.38 21.72
N ASP A 115 20.25 0.73 21.47
CA ASP A 115 19.30 0.25 22.46
C ASP A 115 18.35 -0.75 21.76
N ILE A 116 17.74 -1.66 22.53
CA ILE A 116 16.78 -2.66 22.02
C ILE A 116 15.53 -2.05 21.37
N ASN A 117 15.17 -0.82 21.75
CA ASN A 117 14.02 -0.09 21.21
C ASN A 117 14.25 0.42 19.77
N PHE A 118 15.49 0.42 19.29
CA PHE A 118 15.86 0.86 17.95
C PHE A 118 15.06 0.16 16.84
N ILE A 119 14.90 -1.16 16.95
CA ILE A 119 14.23 -1.97 15.92
C ILE A 119 12.73 -1.63 15.82
N PRO A 120 11.96 -1.59 16.93
CA PRO A 120 10.58 -1.09 16.91
C PRO A 120 10.42 0.27 16.23
N PHE A 121 11.31 1.23 16.49
CA PHE A 121 11.24 2.54 15.83
C PHE A 121 11.56 2.46 14.33
N ALA A 122 12.60 1.72 13.93
CA ALA A 122 12.92 1.52 12.51
C ALA A 122 11.75 0.87 11.74
N LEU A 123 11.10 -0.14 12.33
CA LEU A 123 9.90 -0.77 11.76
C LEU A 123 8.71 0.19 11.71
N LYS A 124 8.51 0.99 12.76
CA LYS A 124 7.45 2.01 12.78
C LYS A 124 7.63 3.00 11.63
N TYR A 125 8.84 3.49 11.41
CA TYR A 125 9.12 4.41 10.30
C TYR A 125 9.07 3.72 8.94
N SER A 126 9.37 2.43 8.84
CA SER A 126 9.23 1.70 7.57
C SER A 126 7.76 1.57 7.17
N VAL A 127 6.86 1.37 8.13
CA VAL A 127 5.41 1.38 7.90
C VAL A 127 4.95 2.76 7.42
N LEU A 128 5.35 3.84 8.11
CA LEU A 128 5.01 5.21 7.68
C LEU A 128 5.52 5.49 6.26
N THR A 129 6.77 5.15 5.99
CA THR A 129 7.38 5.34 4.67
C THR A 129 6.63 4.56 3.59
N THR A 130 6.25 3.31 3.87
CA THR A 130 5.44 2.49 2.95
C THR A 130 4.07 3.14 2.67
N LEU A 131 3.42 3.68 3.70
CA LEU A 131 2.13 4.39 3.53
C LEU A 131 2.28 5.65 2.69
N ILE A 132 3.33 6.44 2.88
CA ILE A 132 3.61 7.63 2.07
C ILE A 132 3.85 7.25 0.62
N ILE A 133 4.68 6.24 0.36
CA ILE A 133 4.95 5.75 -1.00
C ILE A 133 3.67 5.25 -1.66
N ALA A 134 2.88 4.43 -0.95
CA ALA A 134 1.60 3.93 -1.45
C ALA A 134 0.63 5.07 -1.77
N PHE A 135 0.55 6.08 -0.89
CA PHE A 135 -0.29 7.26 -1.09
C PHE A 135 0.11 8.01 -2.37
N VAL A 136 1.40 8.27 -2.56
CA VAL A 136 1.93 8.94 -3.77
C VAL A 136 1.59 8.16 -5.04
N PHE A 137 1.71 6.82 -5.02
CA PHE A 137 1.32 6.01 -6.17
C PHE A 137 -0.19 6.06 -6.43
N ASP A 138 -1.01 6.02 -5.37
CA ASP A 138 -2.46 6.05 -5.47
C ASP A 138 -3.02 7.38 -6.02
N LEU A 139 -2.30 8.50 -5.89
CA LEU A 139 -2.70 9.77 -6.50
C LEU A 139 -2.76 9.72 -8.04
N ASN A 140 -2.07 8.75 -8.65
CA ASN A 140 -2.01 8.55 -10.09
C ASN A 140 -2.91 7.40 -10.60
N ILE A 141 -3.80 6.90 -9.75
CA ILE A 141 -4.71 5.81 -10.06
C ILE A 141 -6.14 6.34 -10.29
N SER A 142 -6.80 5.80 -11.31
CA SER A 142 -8.24 5.93 -11.50
C SER A 142 -8.95 4.76 -10.84
N VAL A 143 -9.99 5.05 -10.06
CA VAL A 143 -10.80 4.04 -9.37
C VAL A 143 -12.18 4.01 -9.97
N PHE A 144 -12.69 2.80 -10.18
CA PHE A 144 -14.03 2.56 -10.70
C PHE A 144 -14.77 1.64 -9.75
N GLU A 145 -16.07 1.86 -9.62
CA GLU A 145 -16.95 0.96 -8.88
C GLU A 145 -17.65 0.01 -9.85
N ILE A 146 -17.75 -1.25 -9.43
CA ILE A 146 -18.46 -2.30 -10.13
C ILE A 146 -19.80 -2.47 -9.42
N TYR A 147 -20.89 -2.37 -10.17
CA TYR A 147 -22.22 -2.45 -9.61
C TYR A 147 -23.13 -3.36 -10.45
N THR A 148 -24.12 -3.93 -9.77
CA THR A 148 -25.27 -4.59 -10.40
C THR A 148 -26.55 -3.95 -9.89
N GLU A 149 -27.71 -4.43 -10.33
CA GLU A 149 -29.02 -4.00 -9.81
C GLU A 149 -29.12 -4.15 -8.28
N ASN A 150 -28.36 -5.11 -7.72
CA ASN A 150 -28.32 -5.41 -6.29
C ASN A 150 -27.26 -4.60 -5.52
N GLY A 151 -26.73 -3.53 -6.11
CA GLY A 151 -25.76 -2.62 -5.48
C GLY A 151 -24.30 -2.85 -5.88
N VAL A 152 -23.39 -2.17 -5.16
CA VAL A 152 -21.94 -2.19 -5.42
C VAL A 152 -21.36 -3.55 -5.03
N LYS A 153 -20.64 -4.18 -5.96
CA LYS A 153 -19.98 -5.48 -5.78
C LYS A 153 -18.48 -5.36 -5.51
N GLY A 154 -17.89 -4.22 -5.85
CA GLY A 154 -16.46 -4.01 -5.64
C GLY A 154 -15.93 -2.77 -6.35
N HIS A 155 -14.61 -2.66 -6.35
CA HIS A 155 -13.89 -1.60 -7.03
C HIS A 155 -12.68 -2.14 -7.76
N PHE A 156 -12.33 -1.55 -8.89
CA PHE A 156 -11.08 -1.85 -9.60
C PHE A 156 -10.26 -0.60 -9.87
N PHE A 157 -8.97 -0.79 -10.08
CA PHE A 157 -7.99 0.29 -10.20
C PHE A 157 -7.29 0.25 -11.55
N THR A 158 -7.15 1.39 -12.20
CA THR A 158 -6.35 1.51 -13.43
C THR A 158 -5.40 2.67 -13.33
N LYS A 159 -4.34 2.66 -14.13
CA LYS A 159 -3.51 3.85 -14.28
C LYS A 159 -4.36 4.96 -14.90
N ARG A 160 -4.25 6.18 -14.37
CA ARG A 160 -5.02 7.32 -14.87
C ARG A 160 -4.84 7.46 -16.40
N GLY A 161 -5.95 7.45 -17.14
CA GLY A 161 -5.97 7.53 -18.60
C GLY A 161 -5.86 6.19 -19.36
N ALA A 162 -5.80 5.04 -18.69
CA ALA A 162 -5.66 3.74 -19.37
C ALA A 162 -6.96 3.12 -19.95
N LEU A 163 -8.12 3.73 -19.69
CA LEU A 163 -9.44 3.28 -20.16
C LEU A 163 -10.16 4.33 -21.02
N LEU A 164 -9.45 5.38 -21.43
CA LEU A 164 -9.91 6.40 -22.38
C LEU A 164 -9.11 6.28 -23.67
#